data_AF-A0A174N5I5-F1
#
_entry.id   AF-A0A174N5I5-F1
#
_cell.length_a   1.000
_cell.length_b   1.000
_cell.length_c   1.000
_cell.angle_alpha   90.00
_cell.angle_beta   90.00
_cell.angle_gamma   90.00
#
_symmetry.space_group_name_H-M   'P 1'
#
loop_
_entity.id
_entity.type
_entity.pdbx_description
1 polymer ?
#
loop_
_entity_poly.entity_id
_entity_poly.type
_entity_poly.pdbx_seq_one_letter_code
_entity_poly.pdbx_strand_id
1 'polypeptide(L)'
;MKYQVMRIEEDLDFGCEERGADEPVMAVVVLKDENGTESRIRQEDQMLYDWNIEEGDTVILNENGELRKVLSGDWTQNCNSKNVDTTKFVNMMQAVKAGKQIDWICPFCSGTVERLEQKGGKTVIGCTSCDMRIQIEN
;
A
#
# COMPACT_ATOMS: atom_id res chain seq x y z
N MET A 1 10.95 -4.65 2.06
CA MET A 1 11.94 -3.76 1.43
C MET A 1 11.19 -2.66 0.72
N LYS A 2 11.65 -1.40 0.80
CA LYS A 2 10.99 -0.26 0.14
C LYS A 2 11.68 0.03 -1.19
N TYR A 3 10.90 0.48 -2.16
CA TYR A 3 11.37 0.87 -3.48
C TYR A 3 10.83 2.25 -3.83
N GLN A 4 11.60 3.03 -4.57
CA GLN A 4 11.12 4.24 -5.22
C GLN A 4 10.70 3.90 -6.65
N VAL A 5 9.49 4.30 -7.04
CA VAL A 5 9.03 4.22 -8.42
C VAL A 5 9.79 5.27 -9.22
N MET A 6 10.70 4.82 -10.09
CA MET A 6 11.51 5.69 -10.92
C MET A 6 10.75 6.08 -12.18
N ARG A 7 10.14 5.08 -12.83
CA ARG A 7 9.36 5.25 -14.06
C ARG A 7 8.26 4.21 -14.19
N ILE A 8 7.17 4.58 -14.88
CA ILE A 8 6.11 3.67 -15.30
C ILE A 8 6.00 3.77 -16.81
N GLU A 9 6.28 2.68 -17.51
CA GLU A 9 6.23 2.59 -18.97
C GLU A 9 5.08 1.65 -19.37
N GLU A 10 4.30 2.01 -20.37
CA GLU A 10 3.29 1.12 -20.93
C GLU A 10 3.99 -0.14 -21.51
N ASP A 11 3.49 -1.34 -21.18
CA ASP A 11 4.00 -2.57 -21.79
C ASP A 11 3.45 -2.63 -23.21
N LEU A 12 4.15 -1.98 -24.14
CA LEU A 12 3.85 -1.97 -25.55
C LEU A 12 4.17 -3.36 -26.13
N ASP A 13 3.19 -4.26 -26.05
CA ASP A 13 3.20 -5.54 -26.77
C ASP A 13 3.10 -5.29 -28.28
N PHE A 14 4.25 -5.17 -28.96
CA PHE A 14 4.34 -5.02 -30.42
C PHE A 14 4.05 -6.33 -31.19
N GLY A 15 3.27 -7.25 -30.62
CA GLY A 15 2.80 -8.46 -31.31
C GLY A 15 1.68 -8.14 -32.30
N CYS A 16 1.69 -8.74 -33.49
CA CYS A 16 0.60 -8.58 -34.48
C CYS A 16 -0.73 -9.22 -34.06
N GLU A 17 -0.84 -9.77 -32.84
CA GLU A 17 -2.06 -10.32 -32.28
C GLU A 17 -2.74 -9.22 -31.45
N GLU A 18 -3.95 -8.85 -31.86
CA GLU A 18 -4.81 -7.97 -31.08
C GLU A 18 -4.97 -8.57 -29.68
N ARG A 19 -4.69 -7.76 -28.63
CA ARG A 19 -4.94 -8.16 -27.23
C ARG A 19 -6.33 -8.75 -27.10
N GLY A 20 -6.46 -9.88 -26.42
CA GLY A 20 -7.77 -10.41 -26.08
C GLY A 20 -8.54 -9.37 -25.26
N ALA A 21 -9.85 -9.22 -25.51
CA ALA A 21 -10.69 -8.22 -24.84
C ALA A 21 -10.74 -8.37 -23.29
N ASP A 22 -10.19 -9.46 -22.76
CA ASP A 22 -10.17 -9.81 -21.33
C ASP A 22 -8.74 -9.83 -20.75
N GLU A 23 -7.70 -9.53 -21.54
CA GLU A 23 -6.33 -9.50 -21.03
C GLU A 23 -6.01 -8.14 -20.40
N PRO A 24 -5.56 -8.11 -19.13
CA PRO A 24 -5.27 -6.87 -18.44
C PRO A 24 -4.10 -6.14 -19.12
N VAL A 25 -4.22 -4.81 -19.16
CA VAL A 25 -3.13 -3.95 -19.63
C VAL A 25 -2.00 -4.02 -18.62
N MET A 26 -0.81 -4.42 -19.07
CA MET A 26 0.39 -4.45 -18.25
C MET A 26 1.20 -3.15 -18.42
N ALA A 27 1.88 -2.75 -17.36
CA ALA A 27 2.86 -1.68 -17.33
C ALA A 27 4.19 -2.20 -16.76
N VAL A 28 5.30 -1.73 -17.32
CA VAL A 28 6.66 -1.95 -16.81
C VAL A 28 7.00 -0.87 -15.81
N VAL A 29 7.14 -1.26 -14.55
CA VAL A 29 7.51 -0.36 -13.46
C VAL A 29 8.99 -0.50 -13.16
N VAL A 30 9.74 0.60 -13.30
CA VAL A 30 11.15 0.69 -12.92
C VAL A 30 11.21 1.13 -11.46
N LEU A 31 11.78 0.27 -10.62
CA LEU A 31 11.91 0.45 -9.18
C LEU A 31 13.37 0.61 -8.79
N LYS A 32 13.64 1.49 -7.83
CA LYS A 32 14.96 1.64 -7.22
C LYS A 32 14.91 1.29 -5.75
N ASP A 33 15.76 0.36 -5.32
CA ASP A 33 15.87 -0.02 -3.92
C ASP A 33 16.69 0.99 -3.09
N GLU A 34 16.76 0.78 -1.78
CA GLU A 34 17.51 1.64 -0.85
C GLU A 34 19.04 1.63 -1.07
N ASN A 35 19.58 0.60 -1.73
CA ASN A 35 21.00 0.52 -2.10
C ASN A 35 21.28 1.21 -3.45
N GLY A 36 20.23 1.69 -4.13
CA GLY A 36 20.30 2.33 -5.44
C GLY A 36 20.27 1.34 -6.61
N THR A 37 19.96 0.07 -6.36
CA THR A 37 19.80 -0.95 -7.41
C THR A 37 18.48 -0.74 -8.12
N GLU A 38 18.51 -0.69 -9.45
CA GLU A 38 17.30 -0.62 -10.26
C GLU A 38 16.81 -2.03 -10.61
N SER A 39 15.50 -2.22 -10.55
CA SER A 39 14.80 -3.44 -10.93
C SER A 39 13.58 -3.08 -11.78
N ARG A 40 13.15 -4.00 -12.64
CA ARG A 40 12.00 -3.80 -13.51
C ARG A 40 11.01 -4.92 -13.26
N ILE A 41 9.76 -4.56 -12.98
CA ILE A 41 8.68 -5.52 -12.76
C ILE A 41 7.50 -5.17 -13.65
N ARG A 42 6.71 -6.20 -13.99
CA ARG A 42 5.44 -6.01 -14.70
C ARG A 42 4.29 -6.03 -13.70
N GLN A 43 3.41 -5.05 -13.82
CA GLN A 43 2.22 -4.90 -12.99
C GLN A 43 1.02 -4.56 -13.87
N GLU A 44 -0.17 -4.89 -13.41
CA GLU A 44 -1.39 -4.46 -14.08
C GLU A 44 -1.52 -2.93 -13.99
N ASP A 45 -1.74 -2.29 -15.12
CA ASP A 45 -1.89 -0.84 -15.24
C ASP A 45 -3.09 -0.34 -14.42
N GLN A 46 -4.22 -1.06 -14.50
CA GLN A 46 -5.41 -0.76 -13.68
C GLN A 46 -5.11 -0.81 -12.18
N MET A 47 -4.25 -1.72 -11.72
CA MET A 47 -3.85 -1.81 -10.32
C MET A 47 -3.04 -0.56 -9.91
N LEU A 48 -2.11 -0.10 -10.74
CA LEU A 48 -1.36 1.14 -10.46
C LEU A 48 -2.29 2.35 -10.31
N TYR A 49 -3.33 2.44 -11.14
CA TYR A 49 -4.39 3.45 -11.04
C TYR A 49 -5.20 3.30 -9.75
N ASP A 50 -5.67 2.10 -9.43
CA ASP A 50 -6.51 1.84 -8.25
C ASP A 50 -5.78 2.17 -6.95
N TRP A 51 -4.48 1.92 -6.87
CA TRP A 51 -3.63 2.23 -5.71
C TRP A 51 -2.99 3.62 -5.76
N ASN A 52 -3.29 4.41 -6.80
CA ASN A 52 -2.72 5.75 -7.03
C ASN A 52 -1.18 5.75 -6.91
N ILE A 53 -0.54 4.80 -7.59
CA ILE A 53 0.91 4.66 -7.65
C ILE A 53 1.43 5.44 -8.86
N GLU A 54 2.27 6.43 -8.61
CA GLU A 54 2.83 7.34 -9.62
C GLU A 54 4.37 7.36 -9.55
N GLU A 55 5.00 7.94 -10.56
CA GLU A 55 6.45 8.16 -10.54
C GLU A 55 6.85 9.03 -9.33
N GLY A 56 7.91 8.62 -8.65
CA GLY A 56 8.40 9.25 -7.42
C GLY A 56 7.83 8.66 -6.13
N ASP A 57 6.76 7.85 -6.20
CA ASP A 57 6.20 7.22 -5.02
C ASP A 57 7.13 6.18 -4.39
N THR A 58 7.01 6.04 -3.07
CA THR A 58 7.63 4.92 -2.37
C THR A 58 6.63 3.77 -2.27
N VAL A 59 7.04 2.58 -2.67
CA VAL A 59 6.20 1.37 -2.71
C VAL A 59 6.88 0.20 -2.00
N ILE A 60 6.08 -0.80 -1.64
CA ILE A 60 6.52 -2.12 -1.18
C ILE A 60 5.89 -3.19 -2.07
N LEU A 61 6.56 -4.33 -2.18
CA LEU A 61 5.97 -5.55 -2.72
C LEU A 61 5.28 -6.30 -1.58
N ASN A 62 4.01 -6.64 -1.77
CA ASN A 62 3.29 -7.52 -0.85
C ASN A 62 3.64 -9.01 -1.12
N GLU A 63 3.05 -9.91 -0.34
CA GLU A 63 3.28 -11.36 -0.47
C GLU A 63 2.83 -11.93 -1.82
N ASN A 64 1.88 -11.28 -2.49
CA ASN A 64 1.40 -11.67 -3.82
C ASN A 64 2.27 -11.09 -4.96
N GLY A 65 3.29 -10.29 -4.63
CA GLY A 65 4.13 -9.60 -5.62
C GLY A 65 3.48 -8.36 -6.24
N GLU A 66 2.40 -7.84 -5.66
CA GLU A 66 1.74 -6.61 -6.09
C GLU A 66 2.39 -5.39 -5.42
N LEU A 67 2.43 -4.26 -6.14
CA LEU A 67 2.89 -3.00 -5.57
C LEU A 67 1.85 -2.38 -4.65
N ARG A 68 2.32 -1.93 -3.49
CA ARG A 68 1.52 -1.17 -2.53
C ARG A 68 2.25 0.12 -2.17
N LYS A 69 1.53 1.23 -2.22
CA LYS A 69 2.07 2.54 -1.84
C LYS A 69 2.40 2.56 -0.35
N VAL A 70 3.61 2.97 -0.01
CA VAL A 70 3.99 3.30 1.36
C VAL A 70 3.29 4.59 1.72
N LEU A 71 2.66 4.60 2.89
CA LEU A 71 2.04 5.81 3.39
C LEU A 71 3.18 6.74 3.85
N SER A 72 3.37 7.85 3.15
CA SER A 72 4.30 8.91 3.53
C SER A 72 3.53 10.14 3.98
N GLY A 73 4.04 10.85 4.98
CA GLY A 73 3.41 12.06 5.53
C GLY A 73 2.11 11.78 6.29
N ASP A 74 1.14 12.69 6.17
CA ASP A 74 -0.17 12.55 6.82
C ASP A 74 -1.05 11.58 6.02
N TRP A 75 -0.88 10.29 6.29
CA TRP A 75 -1.58 9.20 5.61
C TRP A 75 -3.11 9.32 5.67
N THR A 76 -3.65 10.11 6.61
CA THR A 76 -5.10 10.35 6.70
C THR A 76 -5.65 11.04 5.46
N GLN A 77 -4.83 11.79 4.72
CA GLN A 77 -5.20 12.37 3.41
C GLN A 77 -5.51 11.30 2.35
N ASN A 78 -4.89 10.12 2.47
CA ASN A 78 -5.14 8.98 1.59
C ASN A 78 -6.31 8.09 2.09
N CYS A 79 -6.91 8.46 3.22
CA CYS A 79 -7.98 7.72 3.88
C CYS A 79 -9.33 8.21 3.36
N ASN A 80 -9.74 7.71 2.18
CA ASN A 80 -11.02 8.03 1.54
C ASN A 80 -11.88 6.77 1.37
N SER A 81 -13.16 6.95 1.03
CA SER A 81 -14.12 5.85 0.89
C SER A 81 -13.83 4.89 -0.27
N LYS A 82 -12.90 5.21 -1.19
CA LYS A 82 -12.46 4.30 -2.25
C LYS A 82 -11.46 3.26 -1.71
N ASN A 83 -10.60 3.67 -0.77
CA ASN A 83 -9.49 2.85 -0.30
C ASN A 83 -9.72 2.26 1.09
N VAL A 84 -10.65 2.82 1.88
CA VAL A 84 -10.92 2.38 3.25
C VAL A 84 -12.42 2.28 3.51
N ASP A 85 -12.87 1.10 3.95
CA ASP A 85 -14.21 0.90 4.51
C ASP A 85 -14.30 1.64 5.86
N THR A 86 -14.91 2.82 5.85
CA THR A 86 -14.99 3.72 7.01
C THR A 86 -15.75 3.09 8.18
N THR A 87 -16.72 2.21 7.91
CA THR A 87 -17.50 1.54 8.97
C THR A 87 -16.65 0.50 9.69
N LYS A 88 -15.93 -0.33 8.93
CA LYS A 88 -14.96 -1.28 9.50
C LYS A 88 -13.86 -0.56 10.27
N PHE A 89 -13.38 0.58 9.75
CA PHE A 89 -12.35 1.39 10.41
C PHE A 89 -12.84 2.00 11.74
N VAL A 90 -14.06 2.54 11.80
CA VAL A 90 -14.63 3.09 13.05
C VAL A 90 -14.84 1.98 14.08
N ASN A 91 -15.39 0.84 13.68
CA ASN A 91 -15.56 -0.32 14.56
C ASN A 91 -14.22 -0.82 15.10
N MET A 92 -13.16 -0.80 14.26
CA MET A 92 -11.80 -1.09 14.68
C MET A 92 -11.33 -0.12 15.77
N MET A 93 -11.42 1.19 15.54
CA MET A 93 -10.99 2.21 16.51
C MET A 93 -11.70 2.05 17.87
N GLN A 94 -12.98 1.69 17.86
CA GLN A 94 -13.75 1.41 19.08
C GLN A 94 -13.27 0.14 19.79
N ALA A 95 -12.99 -0.95 19.05
CA ALA A 95 -12.49 -2.19 19.62
C ALA A 95 -11.11 -2.01 20.27
N VAL A 96 -10.22 -1.24 19.63
CA VAL A 96 -8.90 -0.95 20.19
C VAL A 96 -8.99 -0.06 21.44
N LYS A 97 -9.85 0.96 21.42
CA LYS A 97 -10.13 1.78 22.62
C LYS A 97 -10.69 0.95 23.78
N ALA A 98 -11.48 -0.09 23.48
CA ALA A 98 -12.00 -1.03 24.46
C ALA A 98 -10.96 -2.08 24.93
N GLY A 99 -9.71 -2.01 24.49
CA GLY A 99 -8.64 -2.92 24.90
C GLY A 99 -8.74 -4.33 24.32
N LYS A 100 -9.53 -4.55 23.26
CA LYS A 100 -9.65 -5.85 22.59
C LYS A 100 -8.39 -6.17 21.77
N GLN A 101 -8.14 -7.46 21.58
CA GLN A 101 -7.05 -7.95 20.72
C GLN A 101 -7.26 -7.49 19.27
N ILE A 102 -6.18 -7.06 18.63
CA ILE A 102 -6.17 -6.60 17.24
C ILE A 102 -5.72 -7.78 16.39
N ASP A 103 -6.68 -8.40 15.71
CA ASP A 103 -6.43 -9.36 14.63
C ASP A 103 -6.97 -8.69 13.36
N TRP A 104 -6.18 -7.76 12.79
CA TRP A 104 -6.67 -6.88 11.73
C TRP A 104 -5.68 -6.73 10.58
N ILE A 105 -6.27 -6.59 9.40
CA ILE A 105 -5.57 -6.44 8.13
C ILE A 105 -5.56 -4.96 7.76
N CYS A 106 -4.39 -4.45 7.41
CA CYS A 106 -4.17 -3.07 7.03
C CYS A 106 -4.95 -2.76 5.75
N PRO A 107 -5.83 -1.74 5.75
CA PRO A 107 -6.66 -1.44 4.58
C PRO A 107 -5.84 -0.90 3.40
N PHE A 108 -4.59 -0.48 3.63
CA PHE A 108 -3.74 0.12 2.61
C PHE A 108 -2.84 -0.88 1.88
N CYS A 109 -2.34 -1.89 2.58
CA CYS A 109 -1.37 -2.84 2.02
C CYS A 109 -1.72 -4.31 2.27
N SER A 110 -2.84 -4.58 2.92
CA SER A 110 -3.26 -5.91 3.36
C SER A 110 -2.27 -6.62 4.30
N GLY A 111 -1.29 -5.90 4.85
CA GLY A 111 -0.39 -6.43 5.88
C GLY A 111 -1.05 -6.50 7.26
N THR A 112 -0.41 -7.14 8.23
CA THR A 112 -0.92 -7.22 9.61
C THR A 112 -0.83 -5.87 10.31
N VAL A 113 -1.87 -5.53 11.07
CA VAL A 113 -1.87 -4.39 12.00
C VAL A 113 -1.58 -4.90 13.40
N GLU A 114 -0.57 -4.32 14.02
CA GLU A 114 -0.08 -4.70 15.34
C GLU A 114 -0.05 -3.47 16.27
N ARG A 115 0.03 -3.74 17.58
CA ARG A 115 0.23 -2.69 18.57
C ARG A 115 1.72 -2.37 18.65
N LEU A 116 2.08 -1.16 18.22
CA LEU A 116 3.44 -0.65 18.22
C LEU A 116 3.65 0.14 19.52
N GLU A 117 4.78 -0.06 20.19
CA GLU A 117 4.99 0.34 21.60
C GLU A 117 4.62 1.79 21.98
N GLN A 118 4.32 1.98 23.27
CA GLN A 118 3.99 3.26 23.89
C GLN A 118 5.22 4.17 24.01
N LYS A 119 5.41 5.11 23.08
CA LYS A 119 6.21 6.30 23.41
C LYS A 119 5.38 7.23 24.30
N GLY A 120 5.71 7.28 25.59
CA GLY A 120 5.12 8.24 26.53
C GLY A 120 3.70 7.91 27.02
N GLY A 121 3.34 6.62 27.13
CA GLY A 121 2.05 6.19 27.69
C GLY A 121 0.86 6.21 26.72
N LYS A 122 1.07 6.59 25.45
CA LYS A 122 0.03 6.59 24.41
C LYS A 122 0.08 5.30 23.59
N THR A 123 -1.05 4.66 23.39
CA THR A 123 -1.13 3.42 22.59
C THR A 123 -1.00 3.77 21.11
N VAL A 124 -0.03 3.16 20.42
CA VAL A 124 0.08 3.27 18.95
C VAL A 124 -0.29 1.93 18.33
N ILE A 125 -1.14 1.97 17.30
CA ILE A 125 -1.41 0.82 16.44
C ILE A 125 -0.92 1.13 15.04
N GLY A 126 -0.42 0.14 14.32
CA GLY A 126 0.11 0.40 13.00
C GLY A 126 0.41 -0.85 12.19
N CYS A 127 0.60 -0.65 10.89
CA CYS A 127 1.11 -1.68 10.00
C CYS A 127 2.57 -1.35 9.70
N THR A 128 3.47 -2.25 10.07
CA THR A 128 4.91 -2.10 9.81
C THR A 128 5.22 -2.17 8.32
N SER A 129 4.41 -2.91 7.55
CA SER A 129 4.60 -3.06 6.10
C SER A 129 4.49 -1.74 5.34
N CYS A 130 3.40 -0.98 5.50
CA CYS A 130 3.18 0.29 4.78
C CYS A 130 3.42 1.55 5.63
N ASP A 131 3.96 1.38 6.83
CA ASP A 131 4.25 2.44 7.80
C ASP A 131 3.03 3.23 8.31
N MET A 132 1.83 2.66 8.23
CA MET A 132 0.64 3.23 8.88
C MET A 132 0.84 3.30 10.40
N ARG A 133 0.56 4.45 11.02
CA ARG A 133 0.58 4.65 12.47
C ARG A 133 -0.62 5.45 12.93
N ILE A 134 -1.31 4.97 13.97
CA ILE A 134 -2.46 5.62 14.59
C ILE A 134 -2.18 5.72 16.08
N GLN A 135 -2.10 6.95 16.57
CA GLN A 135 -2.02 7.20 18.00
C GLN A 135 -3.42 7.24 18.59
N ILE A 136 -3.66 6.46 19.63
CA ILE A 136 -4.92 6.45 20.36
C ILE A 136 -4.70 7.23 21.65
N GLU A 137 -5.46 8.31 21.80
CA GLU A 137 -5.57 9.03 23.06
C GLU A 137 -6.56 8.26 23.95
N ASN A 138 -6.11 7.98 25.17
CA ASN A 138 -6.89 7.31 26.20
C ASN A 138 -7.95 8.25 26.79
#